data_AF-A0A350UJ49-F1
#
_entry.id   AF-A0A350UJ49-F1
#
_cell.length_a   1.000
_cell.length_b   1.000
_cell.length_c   1.000
_cell.angle_alpha   90.00
_cell.angle_beta   90.00
_cell.angle_gamma   90.00
#
_symmetry.space_group_name_H-M   'P 1'
#
loop_
_entity.id
_entity.type
_entity.pdbx_description
1 polymer ?
#
loop_
_entity_poly.entity_id
_entity_poly.type
_entity_poly.pdbx_seq_one_letter_code
_entity_poly.pdbx_strand_id
1 'polypeptide(L)' 'MNLTRPPRGHYTETEVARLLEVSLEELRELVRHHILESDEHSENLAITCYQPADVLLLRLLVGNRKAAAA' A
#
# COMPACT_ATOMS: atom_id res chain seq x y z
N MET A 1 4.06 6.31 19.11
CA MET A 1 4.19 6.52 17.65
C MET A 1 3.11 7.50 17.23
N ASN A 2 3.47 8.76 16.96
CA ASN A 2 2.50 9.76 16.53
C ASN A 2 2.28 9.60 15.02
N LEU A 3 1.26 8.82 14.62
CA LEU A 3 0.74 8.93 13.26
C LEU A 3 0.09 10.31 13.15
N THR A 4 0.81 11.28 12.60
CA THR A 4 0.23 12.55 12.16
C THR A 4 -0.86 12.24 11.14
N ARG A 5 -2.11 12.26 11.62
CA ARG A 5 -3.32 12.08 10.80
C ARG A 5 -3.25 13.11 9.66
N PRO A 6 -3.31 12.69 8.39
CA PRO A 6 -3.34 13.66 7.31
C PRO A 6 -4.66 14.42 7.38
N PRO A 7 -4.66 15.72 7.02
CA PRO A 7 -5.87 16.52 6.93
C PRO A 7 -6.79 16.09 5.78
N ARG A 8 -6.37 15.17 4.92
CA ARG A 8 -7.12 14.62 3.78
C ARG A 8 -7.33 13.12 4.02
N GLY A 9 -8.56 12.64 3.95
CA GLY A 9 -8.94 11.25 4.26
C GLY A 9 -8.36 10.17 3.35
N HIS A 10 -7.43 10.51 2.47
CA HIS A 10 -6.81 9.62 1.51
C HIS A 10 -5.31 9.93 1.36
N TYR A 11 -4.53 8.88 1.12
CA TYR A 11 -3.12 8.91 0.81
C TYR A 11 -2.91 8.58 -0.66
N THR A 12 -1.95 9.24 -1.28
CA THR A 12 -1.46 8.87 -2.60
C THR A 12 -0.52 7.67 -2.50
N GLU A 13 -0.36 6.94 -3.60
CA GLU A 13 0.60 5.85 -3.72
C GLU A 13 2.02 6.23 -3.27
N THR A 14 2.45 7.44 -3.61
CA THR A 14 3.77 7.97 -3.22
C THR A 14 3.92 8.20 -1.72
N GLU A 15 2.84 8.61 -1.04
CA GLU A 15 2.84 8.79 0.40
C GLU A 15 2.85 7.43 1.10
N VAL A 16 2.08 6.46 0.61
CA VAL A 16 2.03 5.10 1.16
C VAL A 16 3.37 4.40 1.02
N ALA A 17 3.99 4.44 -0.17
CA ALA A 17 5.29 3.84 -0.39
C ALA A 17 6.37 4.42 0.55
N ARG A 18 6.36 5.75 0.75
CA ARG A 18 7.25 6.42 1.72
C ARG A 18 6.96 5.99 3.17
N LEU A 19 5.70 5.88 3.56
CA LEU A 19 5.30 5.47 4.92
C LEU A 19 5.68 4.01 5.24
N LEU A 20 5.69 3.15 4.22
CA LEU A 20 5.99 1.73 4.35
C LEU A 20 7.47 1.40 4.09
N GLU A 21 8.26 2.40 3.68
CA GLU A 21 9.68 2.24 3.29
C GLU A 21 9.87 1.16 2.21
N VAL A 22 9.00 1.18 1.20
CA VAL A 22 9.05 0.28 0.03
C VAL A 22 9.08 1.10 -1.25
N SER A 23 9.51 0.50 -2.35
CA SER A 23 9.41 1.14 -3.65
C SER A 23 7.94 1.19 -4.12
N LEU A 24 7.65 2.12 -5.04
CA LEU A 24 6.32 2.18 -5.68
C LEU A 24 5.99 0.88 -6.42
N GLU A 25 6.98 0.27 -7.07
CA GLU A 25 6.81 -0.99 -7.79
C GLU A 25 6.46 -2.12 -6.83
N GLU A 26 7.16 -2.22 -5.70
CA GLU A 26 6.87 -3.22 -4.67
C GLU A 26 5.47 -3.03 -4.06
N LEU A 27 5.05 -1.79 -3.86
CA LEU A 27 3.70 -1.47 -3.40
C LEU A 27 2.65 -1.94 -4.42
N ARG A 28 2.86 -1.67 -5.71
CA ARG A 28 1.96 -2.12 -6.80
C ARG A 28 1.88 -3.62 -6.87
N GLU A 29 3.01 -4.32 -6.76
CA GLU A 29 3.03 -5.78 -6.73
C GLU A 29 2.27 -6.34 -5.54
N LEU A 30 2.44 -5.76 -4.34
CA LEU A 30 1.69 -6.14 -3.15
C LEU A 30 0.17 -5.96 -3.33
N VAL A 31 -0.24 -4.81 -3.86
CA VAL A 31 -1.65 -4.53 -4.13
C VAL A 31 -2.18 -5.49 -5.19
N ARG A 32 -1.44 -5.74 -6.27
CA ARG A 32 -1.84 -6.71 -7.30
C ARG A 32 -1.98 -8.13 -6.74
N HIS A 33 -1.00 -8.60 -5.98
CA HIS A 33 -0.99 -9.97 -5.49
C HIS A 33 -1.98 -10.24 -4.34
N HIS A 34 -2.33 -9.23 -3.55
CA HIS A 34 -3.14 -9.44 -2.34
C HIS A 34 -4.48 -8.72 -2.33
N ILE A 35 -4.72 -7.78 -3.25
CA ILE A 35 -5.93 -6.95 -3.26
C ILE A 35 -6.68 -7.07 -4.59
N LEU A 36 -5.98 -7.16 -5.73
CA LEU A 36 -6.61 -7.37 -7.03
C LEU A 36 -6.62 -8.86 -7.39
N GLU A 37 -7.74 -9.54 -7.17
CA GLU A 37 -7.91 -10.95 -7.57
C GLU A 37 -7.94 -11.16 -9.09
N SER A 38 -7.96 -10.10 -9.91
CA SER A 38 -8.01 -10.21 -11.37
C SER A 38 -7.25 -9.09 -12.06
N ASP A 39 -6.47 -9.47 -13.07
CA ASP A 39 -5.59 -8.61 -13.88
C ASP A 39 -6.36 -7.49 -14.62
N GLU A 40 -7.67 -7.65 -14.75
CA GLU A 40 -8.59 -6.76 -15.47
C GLU A 40 -8.74 -5.36 -14.85
N HIS A 41 -8.21 -5.13 -13.64
CA HIS A 41 -8.27 -3.83 -12.95
C HIS A 41 -6.88 -3.22 -12.68
N SER A 42 -5.82 -3.84 -13.21
CA SER A 42 -4.43 -3.40 -13.04
C SER A 42 -4.14 -2.03 -13.66
N GLU A 43 -4.92 -1.61 -14.66
CA GLU A 43 -4.77 -0.33 -15.36
C GLU A 43 -5.24 0.88 -14.52
N ASN A 44 -6.15 0.68 -13.56
CA ASN A 44 -6.71 1.77 -12.74
C ASN A 44 -5.97 2.00 -11.41
N LEU A 45 -4.96 1.18 -11.11
CA LEU A 45 -4.19 1.21 -9.88
C LEU A 45 -3.48 2.56 -9.68
N ALA A 46 -3.08 3.23 -10.77
CA ALA A 46 -2.41 4.53 -10.75
C ALA A 46 -3.28 5.70 -10.22
N ILE A 47 -4.61 5.51 -10.09
CA ILE A 47 -5.57 6.52 -9.61
C ILE A 47 -6.15 6.13 -8.24
N THR A 48 -5.53 5.18 -7.53
CA THR A 48 -6.04 4.75 -6.23
C THR A 48 -5.61 5.71 -5.12
N CYS A 49 -6.62 6.36 -4.53
CA CYS A 49 -6.52 7.05 -3.26
C CYS A 49 -6.66 6.02 -2.13
N TYR A 50 -5.61 5.80 -1.35
CA TYR A 50 -5.58 4.82 -0.26
C TYR A 50 -6.21 5.41 1.00
N GLN A 51 -7.14 4.71 1.64
CA GLN A 51 -7.66 5.10 2.93
C GLN A 51 -6.65 4.75 4.05
N PRO A 52 -6.74 5.40 5.23
CA PRO A 52 -5.90 5.04 6.37
C PRO A 52 -5.97 3.55 6.75
N ALA A 53 -7.13 2.90 6.54
CA ALA A 53 -7.29 1.47 6.78
C ALA A 53 -6.45 0.62 5.80
N ASP A 54 -6.42 0.98 4.52
CA ASP A 54 -5.63 0.29 3.50
C ASP A 54 -4.14 0.36 3.83
N VAL A 55 -3.67 1.51 4.31
CA VAL A 55 -2.26 1.68 4.73
C VAL A 55 -1.90 0.74 5.88
N LEU A 56 -2.81 0.51 6.83
CA LEU A 56 -2.58 -0.45 7.92
C LEU A 56 -2.51 -1.88 7.41
N LEU A 57 -3.39 -2.27 6.48
CA LEU A 57 -3.36 -3.59 5.85
C LEU A 57 -2.05 -3.78 5.08
N LEU A 58 -1.65 -2.81 4.26
CA LEU A 58 -0.40 -2.86 3.50
C LEU A 58 0.81 -2.95 4.42
N ARG A 59 0.81 -2.26 5.56
CA ARG A 59 1.87 -2.38 6.57
C ARG A 59 1.98 -3.79 7.16
N LEU A 60 0.85 -4.43 7.43
CA LEU A 60 0.81 -5.81 7.91
C LEU A 60 1.39 -6.76 6.86
N LEU A 61 0.97 -6.61 5.60
CA LEU A 61 1.44 -7.45 4.48
C LEU A 61 2.94 -7.28 4.25
N VAL A 62 3.46 -6.05 4.26
CA VAL A 62 4.90 -5.76 4.17
C VAL A 62 5.67 -6.42 5.33
N GLY A 63 5.15 -6.31 6.56
CA GLY A 63 5.73 -6.96 7.73
C GLY A 63 5.79 -8.49 7.58
N ASN A 64 4.71 -9.09 7.10
CA ASN A 64 4.62 -10.54 6.89
C ASN A 64 5.59 -11.01 5.79
N ARG A 65 5.72 -10.23 4.71
CA ARG A 65 6.69 -10.48 3.63
C ARG A 65 8.14 -10.41 4.12
N LYS A 66 8.47 -9.41 4.95
CA LYS A 66 9.81 -9.28 5.56
C LYS A 66 10.11 -10.45 6.52
N ALA A 67 9.12 -10.92 7.26
CA ALA A 67 9.28 -12.07 8.16
C ALA A 67 9.46 -13.40 7.40
N ALA A 68 8.79 -13.57 6.25
CA ALA A 68 8.94 -14.77 5.41
C ALA A 68 10.27 -14.83 4.64
N ALA A 69 10.93 -13.68 4.44
CA ALA A 69 12.21 -13.57 3.73
C ALA A 69 13.44 -13.63 4.66
N ALA A 70 13.24 -13.72 5.98
CA ALA A 70 14.28 -13.79 7.01
C ALA A 70 14.43 -15.23 7.54
#